data_AF-A0A0D2DXM1-F1
#
_entry.id   AF-A0A0D2DXM1-F1
#
_cell.length_a   1.000
_cell.length_b   1.000
_cell.length_c   1.000
_cell.angle_alpha   90.00
_cell.angle_beta   90.00
_cell.angle_gamma   90.00
#
_symmetry.space_group_name_H-M   'P 1'
#
loop_
_entity.id
_entity.type
_entity.pdbx_description
1 polymer ?
#
loop_
_entity_poly.entity_id
_entity_poly.type
_entity_poly.pdbx_seq_one_letter_code
_entity_poly.pdbx_strand_id
1 'polypeptide(L)'
;MNHLRSLVLLALAALVRAQSAPGFPIQVDTNLRADFQDTSTSVKPAGVMLNRDDVLDEPTIVGPSDSTRTIDYMVFIVDQDVMSPSDPSTRVQFLHWYQPNLAGASEVLFDFGSDSQNFTSATPLTYIPPTPPGGDIAHRYTIIMYRQPEGFNIPDGFESFFEEKSDLSNRLDFDIAGFVSASGLGDPVSATWFQVQNTTEPASTSSSSTQSPSSTSTSTEASSTTSETDTTTTATTTETDATSTTTESTSSSESTTSTSVEASTSTAIVTASQTLETSASSSPSSSASVSSPGAGGAGTVVSNTRGLIFSLVLSLAGAGWWLL
;
A
#
# COMPACT_ATOMS: atom_id res chain seq x y z
N MET A 1 -58.49 -14.35 -40.98
CA MET A 1 -57.36 -15.29 -41.13
C MET A 1 -56.14 -14.56 -40.60
N ASN A 2 -55.67 -14.92 -39.40
CA ASN A 2 -54.75 -14.07 -38.64
C ASN A 2 -53.44 -14.82 -38.38
N HIS A 3 -52.42 -14.52 -39.17
CA HIS A 3 -51.03 -14.89 -38.90
C HIS A 3 -50.20 -13.60 -39.05
N LEU A 4 -50.12 -12.80 -37.99
CA LEU A 4 -49.12 -12.92 -36.92
C LEU A 4 -47.71 -12.63 -37.46
N ARG A 5 -47.31 -11.36 -37.40
CA ARG A 5 -45.94 -10.93 -37.71
C ARG A 5 -45.03 -11.34 -36.56
N SER A 6 -44.16 -12.33 -36.78
CA SER A 6 -43.03 -12.57 -35.88
C SER A 6 -41.97 -11.50 -36.14
N LEU A 7 -41.53 -10.81 -35.08
CA LEU A 7 -40.48 -9.80 -35.14
C LEU A 7 -39.49 -10.11 -34.00
N VAL A 8 -38.45 -10.88 -34.33
CA VAL A 8 -37.43 -11.31 -33.38
C VAL A 8 -36.43 -10.18 -33.17
N LEU A 9 -36.61 -9.43 -32.08
CA LEU A 9 -35.60 -8.49 -31.59
C LEU A 9 -34.48 -9.26 -30.89
N LEU A 10 -33.36 -9.44 -31.58
CA LEU A 10 -32.16 -10.04 -31.00
C LEU A 10 -31.41 -8.96 -30.19
N ALA A 11 -31.72 -8.86 -28.90
CA ALA A 11 -31.08 -7.91 -27.99
C ALA A 11 -29.63 -8.33 -27.70
N LEU A 12 -28.67 -7.77 -28.46
CA LEU A 12 -27.25 -8.01 -28.26
C LEU A 12 -26.74 -7.19 -27.07
N ALA A 13 -26.94 -7.72 -25.85
CA ALA A 13 -26.42 -7.11 -24.63
C ALA A 13 -24.89 -7.19 -24.61
N ALA A 14 -24.22 -6.08 -24.91
CA ALA A 14 -22.80 -5.92 -24.66
C ALA A 14 -22.58 -5.89 -23.14
N LEU A 15 -21.79 -6.83 -22.61
CA LEU A 15 -21.37 -6.81 -21.20
C LEU A 15 -20.33 -5.70 -21.02
N VAL A 16 -20.80 -4.48 -20.77
CA VAL A 16 -19.97 -3.45 -20.14
C VAL A 16 -19.58 -3.98 -18.77
N ARG A 17 -18.29 -4.28 -18.58
CA ARG A 17 -17.75 -4.51 -17.24
C ARG A 17 -17.58 -3.14 -16.59
N ALA A 18 -18.23 -2.93 -15.44
CA ALA A 18 -17.91 -1.79 -14.60
C ALA A 18 -16.42 -1.83 -14.23
N GLN A 19 -15.77 -0.68 -14.31
CA GLN A 19 -14.33 -0.53 -14.04
C GLN A 19 -14.06 -0.20 -12.58
N SER A 20 -15.09 0.20 -11.84
CA SER A 20 -15.15 0.11 -10.38
C SER A 20 -15.68 -1.27 -9.95
N ALA A 21 -15.36 -1.71 -8.73
CA ALA A 21 -15.95 -2.93 -8.19
C ALA A 21 -17.48 -2.79 -7.97
N PRO A 22 -18.25 -3.90 -8.02
CA PRO A 22 -19.69 -3.87 -7.77
C PRO A 22 -20.01 -3.30 -6.38
N GLY A 23 -20.92 -2.33 -6.30
CA GLY A 23 -21.30 -1.68 -5.04
C GLY A 23 -20.31 -0.62 -4.52
N PHE A 24 -19.14 -0.45 -5.16
CA PHE A 24 -18.21 0.63 -4.83
C PHE A 24 -18.90 1.99 -5.07
N PRO A 25 -18.78 2.99 -4.18
CA PRO A 25 -19.66 4.15 -4.21
C PRO A 25 -19.43 5.09 -5.40
N ILE A 26 -18.30 4.95 -6.11
CA ILE A 26 -17.95 5.75 -7.28
C ILE A 26 -17.84 4.83 -8.50
N GLN A 27 -18.81 4.88 -9.41
CA GLN A 27 -18.88 4.00 -10.59
C GLN A 27 -18.19 4.64 -11.82
N VAL A 28 -17.38 3.86 -12.52
CA VAL A 28 -16.56 4.31 -13.65
C VAL A 28 -16.62 3.31 -14.81
N ASP A 29 -16.73 3.81 -16.03
CA ASP A 29 -16.75 3.01 -17.28
C ASP A 29 -15.41 3.02 -18.04
N THR A 30 -14.52 3.98 -17.75
CA THR A 30 -13.18 4.07 -18.37
C THR A 30 -12.17 3.17 -17.64
N ASN A 31 -11.60 2.21 -18.37
CA ASN A 31 -10.60 1.25 -17.86
C ASN A 31 -9.26 1.95 -17.59
N LEU A 32 -8.84 2.04 -16.34
CA LEU A 32 -7.47 2.31 -15.92
C LEU A 32 -6.61 1.08 -16.18
N ARG A 33 -5.39 1.25 -16.69
CA ARG A 33 -4.41 0.15 -16.76
C ARG A 33 -3.46 0.24 -15.57
N ALA A 34 -3.36 -0.85 -14.84
CA ALA A 34 -2.50 -1.03 -13.68
C ALA A 34 -1.78 -2.38 -13.82
N ASP A 35 -0.45 -2.38 -13.71
CA ASP A 35 0.41 -3.55 -13.87
C ASP A 35 1.35 -3.68 -12.67
N PHE A 36 1.27 -4.79 -11.94
CA PHE A 36 2.22 -5.17 -10.89
C PHE A 36 3.48 -5.72 -11.57
N GLN A 37 4.54 -4.91 -11.64
CA GLN A 37 5.65 -5.16 -12.57
C GLN A 37 6.55 -6.33 -12.16
N ASP A 38 6.83 -6.46 -10.86
CA ASP A 38 7.77 -7.44 -10.30
C ASP A 38 7.30 -8.89 -10.52
N THR A 39 5.99 -9.09 -10.70
CA THR A 39 5.38 -10.37 -11.10
C THR A 39 4.85 -10.37 -12.54
N SER A 40 4.94 -9.23 -13.25
CA SER A 40 4.39 -8.99 -14.60
C SER A 40 2.87 -9.21 -14.70
N THR A 41 2.14 -8.85 -13.63
CA THR A 41 0.72 -9.15 -13.45
C THR A 41 -0.18 -7.94 -13.73
N SER A 42 -0.90 -7.96 -14.86
CA SER A 42 -1.88 -6.93 -15.22
C SER A 42 -3.22 -7.10 -14.49
N VAL A 43 -3.81 -6.00 -14.02
CA VAL A 43 -5.23 -5.96 -13.58
C VAL A 43 -6.15 -6.00 -14.80
N LYS A 44 -6.32 -7.20 -15.40
CA LYS A 44 -7.06 -7.37 -16.66
C LYS A 44 -7.71 -8.75 -16.78
N PRO A 45 -9.03 -8.84 -17.08
CA PRO A 45 -10.01 -7.74 -17.09
C PRO A 45 -10.29 -7.21 -15.68
N ALA A 46 -10.96 -6.06 -15.57
CA ALA A 46 -11.56 -5.62 -14.31
C ALA A 46 -12.39 -6.76 -13.66
N GLY A 47 -12.15 -6.99 -12.36
CA GLY A 47 -12.66 -8.11 -11.56
C GLY A 47 -11.83 -9.39 -11.61
N VAL A 48 -10.62 -9.38 -12.17
CA VAL A 48 -9.70 -10.54 -12.15
C VAL A 48 -9.32 -10.92 -10.71
N MET A 49 -9.21 -12.21 -10.42
CA MET A 49 -8.62 -12.73 -9.18
C MET A 49 -7.10 -12.83 -9.38
N LEU A 50 -6.32 -12.21 -8.50
CA LEU A 50 -4.85 -12.26 -8.49
C LEU A 50 -4.37 -13.09 -7.28
N ASN A 51 -3.18 -13.69 -7.38
CA ASN A 51 -2.56 -14.29 -6.20
C ASN A 51 -2.07 -13.18 -5.26
N ARG A 52 -2.04 -13.44 -3.95
CA ARG A 52 -1.54 -12.50 -2.95
C ARG A 52 -0.05 -12.17 -3.15
N ASP A 53 0.74 -13.16 -3.56
CA ASP A 53 2.17 -12.98 -3.80
C ASP A 53 2.46 -12.17 -5.08
N ASP A 54 1.46 -12.00 -5.96
CA ASP A 54 1.60 -11.22 -7.20
C ASP A 54 1.46 -9.71 -6.98
N VAL A 55 0.99 -9.29 -5.78
CA VAL A 55 0.52 -7.93 -5.44
C VAL A 55 1.12 -7.42 -4.12
N LEU A 56 2.39 -7.75 -3.86
CA LEU A 56 3.10 -7.35 -2.64
C LEU A 56 3.61 -5.89 -2.67
N ASP A 57 3.90 -5.39 -3.87
CA ASP A 57 4.42 -4.04 -4.16
C ASP A 57 3.38 -3.24 -4.98
N GLU A 58 3.51 -1.92 -5.07
CA GLU A 58 2.50 -1.09 -5.75
C GLU A 58 2.40 -1.32 -7.28
N PRO A 59 1.19 -1.22 -7.87
CA PRO A 59 1.03 -1.34 -9.31
C PRO A 59 1.54 -0.09 -10.04
N THR A 60 2.31 -0.28 -11.11
CA THR A 60 2.59 0.81 -12.05
C THR A 60 1.30 1.23 -12.74
N ILE A 61 1.01 2.53 -12.66
CA ILE A 61 -0.19 3.13 -13.24
C ILE A 61 0.10 3.65 -14.65
N VAL A 62 -0.77 3.28 -15.58
CA VAL A 62 -0.74 3.72 -16.98
C VAL A 62 -1.95 4.61 -17.21
N GLY A 63 -1.68 5.91 -17.36
CA GLY A 63 -2.67 6.95 -17.54
C GLY A 63 -3.24 7.02 -18.97
N PRO A 64 -4.21 7.92 -19.19
CA PRO A 64 -4.82 8.18 -20.49
C PRO A 64 -3.82 8.48 -21.60
N SER A 65 -4.24 8.27 -22.85
CA SER A 65 -3.45 8.55 -24.05
C SER A 65 -3.19 10.05 -24.31
N ASP A 66 -3.91 10.95 -23.64
CA ASP A 66 -3.64 12.40 -23.63
C ASP A 66 -2.68 12.85 -22.50
N SER A 67 -2.14 11.93 -21.68
CA SER A 67 -1.28 12.28 -20.56
C SER A 67 0.03 12.94 -21.00
N THR A 68 0.40 14.01 -20.28
CA THR A 68 1.63 14.77 -20.48
C THR A 68 2.34 15.02 -19.13
N ARG A 69 3.55 15.56 -19.19
CA ARG A 69 4.28 16.12 -18.03
C ARG A 69 3.74 17.49 -17.55
N THR A 70 2.51 17.84 -17.93
CA THR A 70 1.82 19.09 -17.57
C THR A 70 0.37 18.79 -17.16
N ILE A 71 0.10 17.52 -16.83
CA ILE A 71 -1.20 16.99 -16.45
C ILE A 71 -0.92 16.03 -15.30
N ASP A 72 -1.21 16.50 -14.10
CA ASP A 72 -0.97 15.73 -12.88
C ASP A 72 -2.24 14.95 -12.49
N TYR A 73 -2.01 13.79 -11.89
CA TYR A 73 -3.01 12.83 -11.45
C TYR A 73 -2.76 12.45 -10.00
N MET A 74 -3.79 11.88 -9.38
CA MET A 74 -3.66 11.14 -8.12
C MET A 74 -4.42 9.83 -8.19
N VAL A 75 -3.90 8.81 -7.50
CA VAL A 75 -4.45 7.45 -7.50
C VAL A 75 -4.73 7.01 -6.06
N PHE A 76 -5.85 6.32 -5.88
CA PHE A 76 -6.25 5.67 -4.64
C PHE A 76 -6.42 4.18 -4.89
N ILE A 77 -6.07 3.35 -3.91
CA ILE A 77 -6.49 1.94 -3.86
C ILE A 77 -7.31 1.75 -2.60
N VAL A 78 -8.56 1.33 -2.78
CA VAL A 78 -9.54 1.15 -1.70
C VAL A 78 -10.06 -0.28 -1.73
N ASP A 79 -9.90 -0.98 -0.61
CA ASP A 79 -10.67 -2.20 -0.29
C ASP A 79 -12.03 -1.76 0.25
N GLN A 80 -13.11 -2.44 -0.13
CA GLN A 80 -14.47 -2.17 0.33
C GLN A 80 -15.09 -3.34 1.12
N ASP A 81 -14.31 -4.39 1.36
CA ASP A 81 -14.74 -5.64 1.97
C ASP A 81 -14.10 -5.88 3.34
N VAL A 82 -13.46 -4.89 3.96
CA VAL A 82 -12.89 -5.06 5.31
C VAL A 82 -14.03 -5.16 6.33
N MET A 83 -13.98 -6.16 7.21
CA MET A 83 -15.00 -6.37 8.24
C MET A 83 -14.92 -5.28 9.30
N SER A 84 -16.05 -4.64 9.65
CA SER A 84 -16.02 -3.55 10.62
C SER A 84 -15.71 -4.05 12.04
N PRO A 85 -14.74 -3.46 12.77
CA PRO A 85 -14.48 -3.78 14.17
C PRO A 85 -15.62 -3.37 15.12
N SER A 86 -16.51 -2.45 14.70
CA SER A 86 -17.64 -1.98 15.51
C SER A 86 -18.93 -2.78 15.26
N ASP A 87 -19.10 -3.34 14.06
CA ASP A 87 -20.18 -4.28 13.72
C ASP A 87 -19.70 -5.31 12.67
N PRO A 88 -19.25 -6.50 13.10
CA PRO A 88 -18.81 -7.57 12.20
C PRO A 88 -19.84 -8.10 11.19
N SER A 89 -21.11 -7.66 11.25
CA SER A 89 -22.09 -7.93 10.18
C SER A 89 -21.98 -6.98 8.98
N THR A 90 -21.16 -5.94 9.10
CA THR A 90 -20.96 -4.90 8.07
C THR A 90 -19.55 -4.93 7.49
N ARG A 91 -19.40 -4.43 6.26
CA ARG A 91 -18.10 -4.14 5.62
C ARG A 91 -17.91 -2.64 5.49
N VAL A 92 -16.66 -2.20 5.64
CA VAL A 92 -16.19 -0.81 5.59
C VAL A 92 -15.02 -0.70 4.63
N GLN A 93 -14.68 0.54 4.25
CA GLN A 93 -13.60 0.81 3.31
C GLN A 93 -12.24 0.94 4.01
N PHE A 94 -11.16 0.53 3.35
CA PHE A 94 -9.79 0.71 3.83
C PHE A 94 -8.88 1.27 2.73
N LEU A 95 -8.10 2.29 3.06
CA LEU A 95 -7.21 3.00 2.14
C LEU A 95 -5.83 2.30 2.02
N HIS A 96 -5.71 1.38 1.06
CA HIS A 96 -4.47 0.64 0.80
C HIS A 96 -3.35 1.53 0.24
N TRP A 97 -3.68 2.51 -0.59
CA TRP A 97 -2.69 3.38 -1.25
C TRP A 97 -3.27 4.76 -1.57
N TYR A 98 -2.44 5.79 -1.47
CA TYR A 98 -2.68 7.11 -2.03
C TYR A 98 -1.37 7.67 -2.59
N GLN A 99 -1.36 7.98 -3.89
CA GLN A 99 -0.21 8.59 -4.55
C GLN A 99 -0.68 9.83 -5.35
N PRO A 100 -0.35 11.05 -4.88
CA PRO A 100 -0.51 12.29 -5.63
C PRO A 100 0.68 12.53 -6.57
N ASN A 101 0.68 13.69 -7.24
CA ASN A 101 1.79 14.21 -8.03
C ASN A 101 2.24 13.29 -9.18
N LEU A 102 1.34 12.44 -9.69
CA LEU A 102 1.62 11.51 -10.78
C LEU A 102 1.52 12.20 -12.13
N ALA A 103 2.60 12.24 -12.90
CA ALA A 103 2.60 12.75 -14.27
C ALA A 103 3.41 11.84 -15.21
N GLY A 104 3.22 11.98 -16.51
CA GLY A 104 3.86 11.07 -17.47
C GLY A 104 3.67 11.46 -18.92
N ALA A 105 4.58 11.00 -19.77
CA ALA A 105 4.44 11.09 -21.22
C ALA A 105 4.82 9.73 -21.82
N SER A 106 4.06 9.26 -22.80
CA SER A 106 4.02 7.85 -23.23
C SER A 106 3.37 6.91 -22.20
N GLU A 107 2.15 7.28 -21.78
CA GLU A 107 1.19 6.48 -21.00
C GLU A 107 1.58 6.13 -19.55
N VAL A 108 2.81 5.68 -19.27
CA VAL A 108 3.24 5.37 -17.89
C VAL A 108 3.35 6.65 -17.05
N LEU A 109 2.73 6.65 -15.88
CA LEU A 109 2.83 7.73 -14.90
C LEU A 109 3.93 7.42 -13.87
N PHE A 110 4.57 8.48 -13.37
CA PHE A 110 5.60 8.43 -12.34
C PHE A 110 5.32 9.53 -11.31
N ASP A 111 5.79 9.38 -10.07
CA ASP A 111 5.78 10.48 -9.12
C ASP A 111 6.76 11.58 -9.58
N PHE A 112 6.23 12.78 -9.83
CA PHE A 112 7.02 13.97 -10.18
C PHE A 112 7.38 14.79 -8.93
N GLY A 113 6.80 14.49 -7.76
CA GLY A 113 7.03 15.22 -6.52
C GLY A 113 6.85 16.73 -6.73
N SER A 114 7.83 17.53 -6.30
CA SER A 114 7.83 18.99 -6.46
C SER A 114 7.91 19.51 -7.91
N ASP A 115 8.17 18.64 -8.89
CA ASP A 115 8.18 19.01 -10.32
C ASP A 115 6.79 18.82 -10.98
N SER A 116 5.80 18.35 -10.22
CA SER A 116 4.36 18.31 -10.57
C SER A 116 3.82 19.72 -10.82
N GLN A 117 2.99 19.91 -11.85
CA GLN A 117 2.55 21.25 -12.26
C GLN A 117 1.47 21.81 -11.31
N ASN A 118 0.54 20.96 -10.91
CA ASN A 118 -0.45 21.20 -9.86
C ASN A 118 0.01 20.60 -8.52
N PHE A 119 1.30 20.74 -8.17
CA PHE A 119 1.91 20.11 -6.98
C PHE A 119 1.07 20.28 -5.71
N THR A 120 0.89 19.17 -4.98
CA THR A 120 0.35 19.17 -3.62
C THR A 120 1.37 18.62 -2.62
N SER A 121 1.41 19.24 -1.43
CA SER A 121 2.14 18.75 -0.26
C SER A 121 1.33 17.74 0.57
N ALA A 122 0.20 17.24 0.07
CA ALA A 122 -0.50 16.12 0.68
C ALA A 122 0.42 14.88 0.72
N THR A 123 0.55 14.27 1.90
CA THR A 123 1.46 13.14 2.14
C THR A 123 1.04 11.93 1.29
N PRO A 124 1.92 11.35 0.44
CA PRO A 124 1.66 10.05 -0.16
C PRO A 124 1.58 8.99 0.94
N LEU A 125 0.66 8.04 0.82
CA LEU A 125 0.58 6.89 1.71
C LEU A 125 1.31 5.71 1.10
N THR A 126 2.20 5.08 1.87
CA THR A 126 2.88 3.83 1.52
C THR A 126 1.84 2.77 1.15
N TYR A 127 2.12 2.01 0.10
CA TYR A 127 1.29 0.89 -0.33
C TYR A 127 1.22 -0.19 0.76
N ILE A 128 0.00 -0.61 1.10
CA ILE A 128 -0.24 -1.78 1.95
C ILE A 128 -0.71 -2.91 1.04
N PRO A 129 -0.03 -4.07 0.99
CA PRO A 129 -0.46 -5.17 0.15
C PRO A 129 -1.77 -5.81 0.66
N PRO A 130 -2.60 -6.38 -0.22
CA PRO A 130 -3.79 -7.15 0.13
C PRO A 130 -3.54 -8.25 1.18
N THR A 131 -4.17 -8.08 2.34
CA THR A 131 -4.03 -8.98 3.51
C THR A 131 -5.36 -9.62 3.96
N PRO A 132 -6.26 -10.09 3.06
CA PRO A 132 -7.58 -10.55 3.46
C PRO A 132 -7.53 -11.69 4.52
N PRO A 133 -8.46 -11.73 5.49
CA PRO A 133 -8.47 -12.75 6.53
C PRO A 133 -8.64 -14.18 5.98
N GLY A 134 -8.02 -15.15 6.66
CA GLY A 134 -8.14 -16.56 6.27
C GLY A 134 -9.56 -17.06 6.41
N GLY A 135 -10.14 -17.55 5.31
CA GLY A 135 -11.52 -18.04 5.27
C GLY A 135 -12.59 -17.00 4.96
N ASP A 136 -12.22 -15.75 4.73
CA ASP A 136 -13.16 -14.70 4.31
C ASP A 136 -13.48 -14.80 2.79
N ILE A 137 -14.39 -13.95 2.33
CA ILE A 137 -14.65 -13.72 0.90
C ILE A 137 -13.40 -13.20 0.17
N ALA A 138 -13.46 -13.17 -1.16
CA ALA A 138 -12.48 -12.40 -1.93
C ALA A 138 -12.74 -10.90 -1.75
N HIS A 139 -11.76 -10.18 -1.21
CA HIS A 139 -11.82 -8.73 -1.04
C HIS A 139 -11.60 -8.03 -2.39
N ARG A 140 -12.29 -6.91 -2.62
CA ARG A 140 -12.36 -6.23 -3.92
C ARG A 140 -11.66 -4.87 -3.87
N TYR A 141 -10.44 -4.85 -4.39
CA TYR A 141 -9.55 -3.69 -4.41
C TYR A 141 -9.84 -2.85 -5.66
N THR A 142 -10.42 -1.66 -5.48
CA THR A 142 -10.64 -0.70 -6.57
C THR A 142 -9.48 0.29 -6.62
N ILE A 143 -8.80 0.34 -7.77
CA ILE A 143 -7.80 1.34 -8.14
C ILE A 143 -8.53 2.45 -8.89
N ILE A 144 -8.55 3.67 -8.38
CA ILE A 144 -9.29 4.80 -8.98
C ILE A 144 -8.40 6.04 -9.11
N MET A 145 -8.50 6.73 -10.24
CA MET A 145 -7.60 7.85 -10.60
C MET A 145 -8.38 9.12 -10.94
N TYR A 146 -7.88 10.25 -10.42
CA TYR A 146 -8.41 11.60 -10.65
C TYR A 146 -7.35 12.48 -11.30
N ARG A 147 -7.78 13.56 -11.99
CA ARG A 147 -6.88 14.70 -12.28
C ARG A 147 -6.62 15.42 -10.97
N GLN A 148 -5.38 15.84 -10.71
CA GLN A 148 -5.02 16.62 -9.54
C GLN A 148 -5.29 18.11 -9.83
N PRO A 149 -6.19 18.80 -9.09
CA PRO A 149 -6.48 20.21 -9.32
C PRO A 149 -5.37 21.12 -8.76
N GLU A 150 -5.25 22.32 -9.34
CA GLU A 150 -4.34 23.36 -8.85
C GLU A 150 -4.68 23.71 -7.38
N GLY A 151 -3.68 23.73 -6.51
CA GLY A 151 -3.87 24.04 -5.09
C GLY A 151 -4.58 22.94 -4.28
N PHE A 152 -4.61 21.69 -4.76
CA PHE A 152 -5.18 20.56 -4.02
C PHE A 152 -4.59 20.43 -2.60
N ASN A 153 -5.48 20.20 -1.63
CA ASN A 153 -5.15 19.85 -0.25
C ASN A 153 -6.12 18.74 0.21
N ILE A 154 -5.73 17.97 1.23
CA ILE A 154 -6.66 17.06 1.92
C ILE A 154 -7.72 17.90 2.63
N PRO A 155 -9.02 17.62 2.46
CA PRO A 155 -10.10 18.43 3.07
C PRO A 155 -10.24 18.17 4.58
N ASP A 156 -10.68 19.20 5.30
CA ASP A 156 -11.00 19.17 6.74
C ASP A 156 -11.85 17.94 7.11
N GLY A 157 -11.41 17.17 8.10
CA GLY A 157 -12.05 15.95 8.58
C GLY A 157 -11.51 14.66 7.95
N PHE A 158 -10.63 14.74 6.94
CA PHE A 158 -10.00 13.58 6.31
C PHE A 158 -8.50 13.47 6.58
N GLU A 159 -7.84 14.45 7.20
CA GLU A 159 -6.38 14.53 7.36
C GLU A 159 -5.81 13.30 8.07
N SER A 160 -6.53 12.77 9.06
CA SER A 160 -6.15 11.59 9.85
C SER A 160 -5.97 10.32 9.02
N PHE A 161 -6.64 10.18 7.87
CA PHE A 161 -6.50 9.04 6.98
C PHE A 161 -5.18 9.06 6.19
N PHE A 162 -4.55 10.24 6.05
CA PHE A 162 -3.31 10.46 5.31
C PHE A 162 -2.08 10.64 6.22
N GLU A 163 -2.22 10.31 7.51
CA GLU A 163 -1.11 10.17 8.45
C GLU A 163 -0.52 8.75 8.38
N GLU A 164 0.81 8.62 8.37
CA GLU A 164 1.45 7.30 8.45
C GLU A 164 1.57 6.81 9.89
N LYS A 165 1.06 5.60 10.16
CA LYS A 165 0.99 4.99 11.49
C LYS A 165 1.31 3.51 11.44
N SER A 166 1.97 3.01 12.48
CA SER A 166 2.40 1.60 12.59
C SER A 166 1.27 0.59 12.75
N ASP A 167 0.09 1.03 13.20
CA ASP A 167 -1.10 0.19 13.37
C ASP A 167 -2.09 0.25 12.19
N LEU A 168 -1.91 1.20 11.27
CA LEU A 168 -2.75 1.48 10.10
C LEU A 168 -4.25 1.69 10.40
N SER A 169 -4.65 1.79 11.67
CA SER A 169 -6.05 1.85 12.11
C SER A 169 -6.78 3.10 11.61
N ASN A 170 -6.01 4.15 11.31
CA ASN A 170 -6.49 5.41 10.75
C ASN A 170 -6.86 5.32 9.26
N ARG A 171 -6.51 4.25 8.55
CA ARG A 171 -6.86 4.05 7.14
C ARG A 171 -8.20 3.31 6.97
N LEU A 172 -8.82 2.87 8.07
CA LEU A 172 -10.05 2.10 8.13
C LEU A 172 -11.29 3.01 8.24
N ASP A 173 -12.40 2.58 7.65
CA ASP A 173 -13.66 3.35 7.47
C ASP A 173 -13.48 4.61 6.60
N PHE A 174 -12.62 4.52 5.59
CA PHE A 174 -12.31 5.63 4.67
C PHE A 174 -13.40 5.84 3.62
N ASP A 175 -14.26 6.85 3.82
CA ASP A 175 -15.26 7.24 2.82
C ASP A 175 -14.64 8.01 1.63
N ILE A 176 -14.24 7.27 0.59
CA ILE A 176 -13.78 7.84 -0.69
C ILE A 176 -14.81 8.77 -1.35
N ALA A 177 -16.11 8.54 -1.17
CA ALA A 177 -17.15 9.36 -1.81
C ALA A 177 -17.36 10.68 -1.06
N GLY A 178 -17.38 10.64 0.26
CA GLY A 178 -17.28 11.83 1.13
C GLY A 178 -16.00 12.62 0.86
N PHE A 179 -14.86 11.95 0.73
CA PHE A 179 -13.57 12.57 0.43
C PHE A 179 -13.58 13.29 -0.93
N VAL A 180 -14.05 12.65 -2.01
CA VAL A 180 -14.14 13.25 -3.35
C VAL A 180 -15.12 14.42 -3.37
N SER A 181 -16.23 14.32 -2.63
CA SER A 181 -17.21 15.40 -2.45
C SER A 181 -16.64 16.60 -1.70
N ALA A 182 -15.88 16.37 -0.62
CA ALA A 182 -15.29 17.41 0.21
C ALA A 182 -14.06 18.08 -0.42
N SER A 183 -13.25 17.32 -1.16
CA SER A 183 -12.04 17.83 -1.84
C SER A 183 -12.29 18.52 -3.18
N GLY A 184 -13.47 18.34 -3.78
CA GLY A 184 -13.81 18.93 -5.06
C GLY A 184 -13.08 18.31 -6.26
N LEU A 185 -12.58 17.07 -6.14
CA LEU A 185 -11.86 16.36 -7.22
C LEU A 185 -12.71 16.13 -8.50
N GLY A 186 -14.03 16.18 -8.39
CA GLY A 186 -14.94 15.99 -9.52
C GLY A 186 -15.01 14.55 -10.00
N ASP A 187 -15.22 14.36 -11.30
CA ASP A 187 -15.36 13.04 -11.90
C ASP A 187 -14.01 12.29 -11.99
N PRO A 188 -13.96 10.99 -11.67
CA PRO A 188 -12.78 10.16 -11.90
C PRO A 188 -12.46 10.01 -13.38
N VAL A 189 -11.17 9.98 -13.70
CA VAL A 189 -10.68 9.79 -15.07
C VAL A 189 -10.90 8.35 -15.54
N SER A 190 -10.58 7.40 -14.67
CA SER A 190 -10.59 5.97 -14.96
C SER A 190 -10.41 5.16 -13.67
N ALA A 191 -10.94 3.94 -13.65
CA ALA A 191 -10.73 2.97 -12.56
C ALA A 191 -10.40 1.58 -13.10
N THR A 192 -9.92 0.69 -12.25
CA THR A 192 -9.93 -0.76 -12.48
C THR A 192 -10.02 -1.46 -11.12
N TRP A 193 -10.32 -2.75 -11.09
CA TRP A 193 -10.39 -3.49 -9.83
C TRP A 193 -9.96 -4.95 -9.98
N PHE A 194 -9.47 -5.51 -8.88
CA PHE A 194 -9.08 -6.91 -8.76
C PHE A 194 -9.62 -7.52 -7.46
N GLN A 195 -9.47 -8.82 -7.34
CA GLN A 195 -9.84 -9.61 -6.18
C GLN A 195 -8.63 -10.36 -5.64
N VAL A 196 -8.53 -10.46 -4.32
CA VAL A 196 -7.59 -11.35 -3.61
C VAL A 196 -8.37 -12.09 -2.53
N GLN A 197 -8.08 -13.37 -2.34
CA GLN A 197 -8.68 -14.18 -1.29
C GLN A 197 -7.61 -15.00 -0.56
N ASN A 198 -7.72 -15.07 0.77
CA ASN A 198 -6.89 -15.94 1.58
C ASN A 198 -7.67 -17.24 1.88
N THR A 199 -7.43 -18.26 1.06
CA THR A 199 -8.12 -19.56 1.14
C THR A 199 -7.60 -20.48 2.26
N THR A 200 -6.69 -19.98 3.11
CA THR A 200 -6.30 -20.67 4.35
C THR A 200 -7.53 -20.78 5.26
N GLU A 201 -7.96 -21.99 5.60
CA GLU A 201 -9.13 -22.18 6.48
C GLU A 201 -8.95 -21.45 7.82
N PRO A 202 -10.02 -20.83 8.37
CA PRO A 202 -9.95 -20.18 9.66
C PRO A 202 -9.77 -21.27 10.72
N ALA A 203 -8.81 -21.07 11.62
CA ALA A 203 -8.45 -22.04 12.66
C ALA A 203 -9.68 -22.39 13.52
N SER A 204 -10.28 -23.55 13.22
CA SER A 204 -11.59 -23.94 13.74
C SER A 204 -11.49 -24.25 15.24
N THR A 205 -11.69 -23.22 16.06
CA THR A 205 -11.58 -23.28 17.52
C THR A 205 -12.86 -23.88 18.12
N SER A 206 -13.17 -25.10 17.70
CA SER A 206 -14.33 -25.89 18.14
C SER A 206 -14.04 -26.61 19.46
N SER A 207 -13.74 -25.83 20.51
CA SER A 207 -13.57 -26.31 21.89
C SER A 207 -14.91 -26.70 22.54
N SER A 208 -15.64 -27.61 21.89
CA SER A 208 -16.89 -28.20 22.38
C SER A 208 -16.62 -29.01 23.64
N SER A 209 -17.00 -28.47 24.80
CA SER A 209 -16.87 -29.14 26.09
C SER A 209 -18.06 -30.09 26.31
N THR A 210 -17.86 -31.35 25.92
CA THR A 210 -18.87 -32.43 26.05
C THR A 210 -19.13 -32.81 27.51
N GLN A 211 -19.86 -31.97 28.25
CA GLN A 211 -20.38 -32.30 29.58
C GLN A 211 -21.52 -33.30 29.46
N SER A 212 -21.27 -34.55 29.84
CA SER A 212 -22.28 -35.60 29.89
C SER A 212 -23.07 -35.54 31.21
N PRO A 213 -24.41 -35.50 31.19
CA PRO A 213 -25.21 -35.59 32.40
C PRO A 213 -25.29 -37.04 32.90
N SER A 214 -25.00 -37.27 34.18
CA SER A 214 -25.26 -38.54 34.87
C SER A 214 -26.18 -38.30 36.06
N SER A 215 -27.18 -39.18 36.23
CA SER A 215 -28.32 -38.98 37.11
C SER A 215 -28.16 -39.59 38.50
N THR A 216 -28.78 -38.96 39.50
CA THR A 216 -28.91 -39.38 40.90
C THR A 216 -29.32 -40.84 41.10
N SER A 217 -28.69 -41.53 42.05
CA SER A 217 -29.26 -42.68 42.77
C SER A 217 -28.85 -42.66 44.24
N THR A 218 -29.81 -42.89 45.15
CA THR A 218 -29.65 -42.80 46.61
C THR A 218 -29.63 -44.19 47.25
N SER A 219 -28.76 -44.42 48.22
CA SER A 219 -28.82 -45.56 49.16
C SER A 219 -28.10 -45.24 50.49
N THR A 220 -28.33 -46.05 51.52
CA THR A 220 -28.34 -45.61 52.94
C THR A 220 -27.64 -46.59 53.89
N GLU A 221 -26.86 -46.07 54.86
CA GLU A 221 -26.30 -46.75 56.07
C GLU A 221 -25.33 -47.96 55.82
N ALA A 222 -24.44 -48.41 56.72
CA ALA A 222 -24.25 -48.16 58.16
C ALA A 222 -22.78 -48.33 58.66
N SER A 223 -22.43 -47.61 59.74
CA SER A 223 -21.65 -48.00 60.94
C SER A 223 -20.28 -48.77 60.92
N SER A 224 -19.37 -48.31 61.80
CA SER A 224 -18.38 -49.07 62.64
C SER A 224 -17.18 -49.82 61.98
N THR A 225 -15.98 -49.96 62.57
CA THR A 225 -15.29 -49.42 63.79
C THR A 225 -13.77 -49.75 63.74
N THR A 226 -12.91 -49.04 64.53
CA THR A 226 -11.54 -49.44 64.99
C THR A 226 -10.45 -49.70 63.91
N SER A 227 -9.12 -49.56 64.07
CA SER A 227 -8.16 -49.02 65.07
C SER A 227 -6.72 -49.08 64.46
N GLU A 228 -5.57 -48.64 65.01
CA GLU A 228 -5.12 -47.94 66.25
C GLU A 228 -3.81 -47.16 65.90
N THR A 229 -3.56 -45.93 66.40
CA THR A 229 -2.61 -45.57 67.50
C THR A 229 -1.08 -45.68 67.25
N ASP A 230 -0.40 -44.53 67.04
CA ASP A 230 0.56 -43.88 68.00
C ASP A 230 1.16 -42.59 67.36
N THR A 231 1.02 -41.38 67.94
CA THR A 231 1.82 -40.71 69.02
C THR A 231 3.26 -40.38 68.58
N THR A 232 3.76 -39.12 68.53
CA THR A 232 4.12 -38.27 69.71
C THR A 232 4.61 -36.83 69.31
N THR A 233 4.17 -35.76 70.01
CA THR A 233 4.88 -34.43 70.24
C THR A 233 5.22 -33.51 69.03
N THR A 234 4.70 -32.26 68.87
CA THR A 234 4.86 -30.98 69.65
C THR A 234 6.22 -30.27 69.38
N ALA A 235 6.37 -28.96 69.07
CA ALA A 235 5.43 -27.81 68.95
C ALA A 235 5.97 -26.63 68.08
N THR A 236 5.02 -25.85 67.53
CA THR A 236 4.87 -24.36 67.49
C THR A 236 6.06 -23.37 67.37
N THR A 237 5.80 -22.29 66.61
CA THR A 237 6.44 -20.93 66.56
C THR A 237 7.80 -20.72 65.87
N THR A 238 7.72 -20.14 64.66
CA THR A 238 8.30 -18.85 64.21
C THR A 238 9.59 -18.32 64.89
N GLU A 239 10.69 -18.13 64.14
CA GLU A 239 11.12 -16.79 63.66
C GLU A 239 12.38 -16.76 62.73
N THR A 240 12.34 -15.82 61.78
CA THR A 240 13.36 -14.84 61.32
C THR A 240 14.85 -15.20 61.02
N ASP A 241 15.21 -15.00 59.74
CA ASP A 241 16.49 -14.47 59.17
C ASP A 241 17.77 -15.34 58.98
N ALA A 242 18.66 -14.80 58.12
CA ALA A 242 20.11 -14.98 57.97
C ALA A 242 20.68 -16.14 57.12
N THR A 243 20.97 -15.79 55.86
CA THR A 243 22.32 -15.86 55.22
C THR A 243 23.21 -17.11 55.36
N SER A 244 23.68 -17.61 54.22
CA SER A 244 25.06 -18.13 54.08
C SER A 244 25.59 -17.93 52.65
N THR A 245 26.89 -17.65 52.52
CA THR A 245 27.53 -17.07 51.33
C THR A 245 28.71 -17.91 50.83
N THR A 246 28.85 -18.07 49.51
CA THR A 246 30.13 -18.36 48.81
C THR A 246 29.97 -17.89 47.35
N THR A 247 30.51 -16.77 46.85
CA THR A 247 31.90 -16.24 46.71
C THR A 247 32.72 -16.81 45.55
N GLU A 248 33.48 -15.90 44.92
CA GLU A 248 34.58 -16.08 43.95
C GLU A 248 34.23 -16.37 42.47
N SER A 249 34.93 -15.81 41.46
CA SER A 249 35.81 -14.62 41.49
C SER A 249 36.01 -13.97 40.10
N THR A 250 36.43 -12.71 40.14
CA THR A 250 36.73 -11.76 39.05
C THR A 250 37.62 -12.24 37.89
N SER A 251 37.41 -11.66 36.70
CA SER A 251 38.51 -11.10 35.90
C SER A 251 38.03 -9.97 34.97
N SER A 252 38.88 -8.97 34.73
CA SER A 252 38.65 -7.82 33.84
C SER A 252 39.85 -7.62 32.92
N SER A 253 39.66 -7.14 31.69
CA SER A 253 40.73 -6.64 30.82
C SER A 253 40.17 -5.70 29.73
N GLU A 254 40.93 -4.66 29.40
CA GLU A 254 40.61 -3.63 28.41
C GLU A 254 41.33 -3.91 27.06
N SER A 255 41.01 -3.16 25.98
CA SER A 255 41.99 -2.34 25.23
C SER A 255 41.60 -1.98 23.77
N THR A 256 41.91 -0.72 23.38
CA THR A 256 42.29 -0.21 22.03
C THR A 256 41.37 -0.36 20.81
N THR A 257 40.67 0.73 20.50
CA THR A 257 40.76 1.55 19.26
C THR A 257 41.53 1.00 18.03
N SER A 258 40.91 1.10 16.86
CA SER A 258 41.58 1.49 15.60
C SER A 258 40.62 2.19 14.63
N THR A 259 41.09 3.25 13.97
CA THR A 259 40.38 3.96 12.89
C THR A 259 41.02 3.67 11.54
N SER A 260 40.21 3.65 10.48
CA SER A 260 40.69 3.89 9.12
C SER A 260 39.63 4.62 8.30
N VAL A 261 40.10 5.58 7.50
CA VAL A 261 39.35 6.21 6.41
C VAL A 261 40.13 5.93 5.14
N GLU A 262 39.45 5.60 4.05
CA GLU A 262 40.01 5.68 2.71
C GLU A 262 38.91 6.04 1.70
N ALA A 263 39.30 6.75 0.65
CA ALA A 263 38.40 7.18 -0.42
C ALA A 263 39.14 7.16 -1.75
N SER A 264 38.47 6.73 -2.83
CA SER A 264 39.04 6.76 -4.18
C SER A 264 37.96 6.84 -5.25
N THR A 265 38.31 7.42 -6.39
CA THR A 265 37.36 7.99 -7.36
C THR A 265 37.78 7.67 -8.80
N SER A 266 36.80 7.72 -9.72
CA SER A 266 37.01 7.76 -11.18
C SER A 266 37.48 6.44 -11.81
N THR A 267 37.20 6.10 -13.07
CA THR A 267 37.05 6.98 -14.26
C THR A 267 36.15 6.34 -15.32
N ALA A 268 35.38 7.14 -16.06
CA ALA A 268 34.66 6.68 -17.25
C ALA A 268 35.47 6.95 -18.54
N ILE A 269 35.33 6.09 -19.55
CA ILE A 269 35.93 6.26 -20.88
C ILE A 269 34.85 6.54 -21.92
N VAL A 270 35.05 7.60 -22.72
CA VAL A 270 34.22 7.93 -23.88
C VAL A 270 35.14 8.21 -25.07
N THR A 271 34.93 7.48 -26.17
CA THR A 271 35.71 7.61 -27.41
C THR A 271 34.94 8.43 -28.44
N ALA A 272 35.62 9.32 -29.15
CA ALA A 272 35.02 10.18 -30.18
C ALA A 272 35.60 9.94 -31.59
N SER A 273 34.78 10.12 -32.61
CA SER A 273 35.12 10.29 -34.04
C SER A 273 33.91 10.98 -34.71
N GLN A 274 34.05 12.13 -35.38
CA GLN A 274 34.51 12.34 -36.78
C GLN A 274 33.54 11.75 -37.83
N THR A 275 33.15 12.40 -38.94
CA THR A 275 33.38 13.78 -39.48
C THR A 275 32.51 14.03 -40.73
N LEU A 276 32.07 15.29 -40.98
CA LEU A 276 31.58 15.87 -42.27
C LEU A 276 30.30 15.18 -42.87
N GLU A 277 29.52 15.72 -43.82
CA GLU A 277 29.70 16.63 -44.99
C GLU A 277 28.62 17.75 -45.09
N THR A 278 28.68 18.63 -46.12
CA THR A 278 27.87 19.87 -46.23
C THR A 278 27.12 20.10 -47.57
N SER A 279 25.86 20.57 -47.49
CA SER A 279 25.18 21.45 -48.49
C SER A 279 23.84 21.95 -47.89
N ALA A 280 23.48 23.24 -47.82
CA ALA A 280 23.25 24.25 -48.89
C ALA A 280 22.04 23.92 -49.79
N SER A 281 21.09 24.83 -50.10
CA SER A 281 20.84 26.23 -49.69
C SER A 281 19.46 26.72 -50.19
N SER A 282 18.72 27.56 -49.43
CA SER A 282 18.00 28.74 -49.96
C SER A 282 17.20 29.53 -48.89
N SER A 283 17.66 30.73 -48.54
CA SER A 283 16.79 31.84 -48.08
C SER A 283 16.42 32.72 -49.29
N PRO A 284 15.39 33.60 -49.24
CA PRO A 284 15.49 34.92 -48.58
C PRO A 284 14.13 35.39 -47.97
N SER A 285 13.93 36.57 -47.36
CA SER A 285 14.76 37.53 -46.60
C SER A 285 13.83 38.59 -45.99
N SER A 286 14.16 39.16 -44.84
CA SER A 286 13.66 40.49 -44.40
C SER A 286 14.64 41.13 -43.42
N SER A 287 14.82 42.45 -43.49
CA SER A 287 15.96 43.16 -42.88
C SER A 287 15.54 44.24 -41.89
N ALA A 288 16.26 44.31 -40.77
CA ALA A 288 16.38 45.51 -39.95
C ALA A 288 17.82 45.63 -39.41
N SER A 289 18.35 46.85 -39.35
CA SER A 289 19.71 47.14 -38.90
C SER A 289 19.73 48.36 -38.00
N VAL A 290 20.61 48.40 -36.99
CA VAL A 290 21.34 49.60 -36.52
C VAL A 290 22.33 49.28 -35.38
N SER A 291 23.55 49.80 -35.54
CA SER A 291 24.59 50.17 -34.56
C SER A 291 25.02 49.28 -33.37
N SER A 292 26.34 49.11 -33.29
CA SER A 292 27.17 48.84 -32.09
C SER A 292 28.01 50.13 -31.79
N PRO A 293 28.87 50.29 -30.75
CA PRO A 293 29.89 49.30 -30.31
C PRO A 293 30.29 49.22 -28.81
N GLY A 294 30.76 48.03 -28.40
CA GLY A 294 31.79 47.82 -27.36
C GLY A 294 31.37 47.85 -25.87
N ALA A 295 32.09 47.20 -24.95
CA ALA A 295 33.17 46.21 -25.12
C ALA A 295 33.47 45.39 -23.83
N GLY A 296 33.82 44.11 -23.99
CA GLY A 296 34.70 43.35 -23.07
C GLY A 296 34.07 42.60 -21.87
N GLY A 297 34.54 41.38 -21.62
CA GLY A 297 34.42 40.70 -20.31
C GLY A 297 33.83 39.28 -20.35
N ALA A 298 34.49 38.35 -19.65
CA ALA A 298 34.16 36.92 -19.49
C ALA A 298 32.71 36.62 -19.01
N GLY A 299 32.16 35.42 -19.19
CA GLY A 299 32.74 34.19 -19.75
C GLY A 299 32.89 33.04 -18.75
N THR A 300 31.78 32.56 -18.18
CA THR A 300 31.69 31.29 -17.43
C THR A 300 30.37 30.59 -17.74
N VAL A 301 30.40 29.32 -18.14
CA VAL A 301 29.22 28.45 -18.24
C VAL A 301 29.27 27.44 -17.10
N VAL A 302 28.26 27.44 -16.22
CA VAL A 302 28.18 26.50 -15.10
C VAL A 302 27.37 25.27 -15.50
N SER A 303 28.07 24.20 -15.89
CA SER A 303 27.48 22.88 -16.11
C SER A 303 27.27 22.15 -14.78
N ASN A 304 26.07 22.25 -14.20
CA ASN A 304 25.79 21.68 -12.87
C ASN A 304 25.28 20.23 -12.94
N THR A 305 26.18 19.29 -13.19
CA THR A 305 25.86 17.85 -13.15
C THR A 305 25.70 17.39 -11.70
N ARG A 306 24.47 17.14 -11.24
CA ARG A 306 24.20 16.46 -9.96
C ARG A 306 23.83 15.00 -10.24
N GLY A 307 24.48 14.08 -9.54
CA GLY A 307 24.41 12.65 -9.83
C GLY A 307 23.15 11.96 -9.30
N LEU A 308 22.76 10.87 -9.96
CA LEU A 308 21.78 9.92 -9.43
C LEU A 308 22.35 9.24 -8.17
N ILE A 309 21.59 9.25 -7.08
CA ILE A 309 21.84 8.41 -5.90
C ILE A 309 20.85 7.26 -5.96
N PHE A 310 21.34 6.05 -6.25
CA PHE A 310 20.55 4.83 -6.09
C PHE A 310 20.52 4.45 -4.61
N SER A 311 19.42 4.79 -3.92
CA SER A 311 19.15 4.33 -2.56
C SER A 311 18.67 2.88 -2.58
N LEU A 312 19.60 1.93 -2.50
CA LEU A 312 19.27 0.51 -2.28
C LEU A 312 18.82 0.31 -0.83
N VAL A 313 17.51 0.38 -0.58
CA VAL A 313 16.92 0.08 0.74
C VAL A 313 16.76 -1.43 0.87
N LEU A 314 17.65 -2.05 1.65
CA LEU A 314 17.56 -3.48 1.98
C LEU A 314 16.48 -3.69 3.05
N SER A 315 15.26 -4.05 2.63
CA SER A 315 14.17 -4.37 3.55
C SER A 315 14.48 -5.65 4.34
N LEU A 316 14.61 -5.52 5.67
CA LEU A 316 14.77 -6.64 6.59
C LEU A 316 13.39 -7.14 7.01
N ALA A 317 13.04 -8.35 6.58
CA ALA A 317 11.73 -8.96 6.84
C ALA A 317 11.45 -9.11 8.35
N GLY A 318 10.59 -8.23 8.88
CA GLY A 318 10.06 -8.32 10.24
C GLY A 318 8.95 -9.37 10.33
N ALA A 319 9.24 -10.50 10.99
CA ALA A 319 8.28 -11.60 11.10
C ALA A 319 7.24 -11.38 12.20
N GLY A 320 6.02 -10.98 11.78
CA GLY A 320 4.77 -11.32 12.45
C GLY A 320 4.25 -10.41 13.56
N TRP A 321 2.97 -10.07 13.45
CA TRP A 321 2.02 -10.39 14.53
C TRP A 321 0.65 -10.79 13.95
N TRP A 322 -0.20 -11.36 14.81
CA TRP A 322 -1.61 -11.69 14.55
C TRP A 322 -2.49 -10.84 15.47
N LEU A 323 -3.80 -10.80 15.16
CA LEU A 323 -4.85 -10.00 15.80
C LEU A 323 -4.75 -8.49 15.54
N LEU A 324 -5.55 -8.03 14.58
CA LEU A 324 -6.83 -7.38 14.89
C LEU A 324 -7.88 -7.80 13.85
#